data_AF-A0A7J9UVZ0-F1
#
_entry.id   AF-A0A7J9UVZ0-F1
#
_cell.length_a   1.000
_cell.length_b   1.000
_cell.length_c   1.000
_cell.angle_alpha   90.00
_cell.angle_beta   90.00
_cell.angle_gamma   90.00
#
_symmetry.space_group_name_H-M   'P 1'
#
loop_
_entity.id
_entity.type
_entity.pdbx_description
1 polymer ?
#
loop_
_entity_poly.entity_id
_entity_poly.type
_entity_poly.pdbx_seq_one_letter_code
_entity_poly.pdbx_strand_id
1 'polypeptide(L)'
;MKYGRLGPFNEAMAGLIPIFEGLGWELLGAYSTLIGDIHEVTDIWAVPDANAVGEVRLAARSHPEYLTYAPALADLLDSEVISVTTKVPYSP
;
A
#
# COMPACT_ATOMS: atom_id res chain seq x y z
N MET A 1 -0.84 -12.96 2.09
CA MET A 1 -2.25 -12.53 2.25
C MET A 1 -3.09 -13.76 2.54
N LYS A 2 -4.16 -13.64 3.34
CA LYS A 2 -5.02 -14.79 3.64
C LYS A 2 -5.65 -15.35 2.37
N TYR A 3 -5.79 -16.67 2.30
CA TYR A 3 -6.35 -17.37 1.13
C TYR A 3 -7.73 -16.79 0.71
N GLY A 4 -7.89 -16.52 -0.59
CA GLY A 4 -9.14 -16.01 -1.16
C GLY A 4 -9.48 -14.55 -0.83
N ARG A 5 -8.53 -13.76 -0.30
CA ARG A 5 -8.77 -12.37 0.13
C ARG A 5 -8.35 -11.28 -0.85
N LEU A 6 -7.89 -11.64 -2.05
CA LEU A 6 -7.44 -10.67 -3.05
C LEU A 6 -8.53 -9.67 -3.48
N GLY A 7 -9.77 -10.13 -3.65
CA GLY A 7 -10.90 -9.25 -3.98
C GLY A 7 -11.15 -8.17 -2.92
N PRO A 8 -11.41 -8.55 -1.66
CA PRO A 8 -11.54 -7.59 -0.56
C PRO A 8 -10.32 -6.68 -0.36
N PHE A 9 -9.10 -7.20 -0.60
CA PHE A 9 -7.88 -6.39 -0.55
C PHE A 9 -7.92 -5.28 -1.60
N ASN A 10 -8.27 -5.61 -2.85
CA ASN A 10 -8.38 -4.65 -3.93
C ASN A 10 -9.43 -3.56 -3.65
N GLU A 11 -10.57 -3.94 -3.05
CA GLU A 11 -11.61 -2.99 -2.65
C GLU A 11 -11.11 -2.01 -1.57
N ALA A 12 -10.42 -2.52 -0.55
CA ALA A 12 -9.85 -1.68 0.50
C ALA A 12 -8.76 -0.74 -0.06
N MET A 13 -7.89 -1.24 -0.93
CA MET A 13 -6.87 -0.41 -1.58
C MET A 13 -7.47 0.66 -2.49
N ALA A 14 -8.53 0.35 -3.23
CA ALA A 14 -9.23 1.34 -4.07
C ALA A 14 -9.76 2.55 -3.27
N GLY A 15 -10.16 2.34 -2.01
CA GLY A 15 -10.54 3.42 -1.10
C GLY A 15 -9.36 4.14 -0.45
N LEU A 16 -8.23 3.46 -0.22
CA LEU A 16 -7.05 4.03 0.42
C LEU A 16 -6.16 4.82 -0.54
N ILE A 17 -6.08 4.43 -1.81
CA ILE A 17 -5.23 5.06 -2.83
C ILE A 17 -5.48 6.58 -2.92
N PRO A 18 -6.73 7.07 -3.10
CA PRO A 18 -6.97 8.51 -3.20
C PRO A 18 -6.57 9.29 -1.95
N ILE A 19 -6.63 8.67 -0.77
CA ILE A 19 -6.22 9.29 0.49
C ILE A 19 -4.70 9.47 0.52
N PHE A 20 -3.94 8.43 0.16
CA PHE A 20 -2.48 8.52 0.12
C PHE A 20 -2.00 9.47 -0.99
N GLU A 21 -2.66 9.46 -2.15
CA GLU A 21 -2.36 10.40 -3.24
C GLU A 21 -2.63 11.85 -2.85
N GLY A 22 -3.76 12.11 -2.17
CA GLY A 22 -4.08 13.43 -1.62
C GLY A 22 -3.09 13.92 -0.56
N LEU A 23 -2.30 13.01 0.02
CA LEU A 23 -1.25 13.29 1.02
C LEU A 23 0.16 13.27 0.43
N GLY A 24 0.28 13.19 -0.91
CA GLY A 24 1.55 13.36 -1.62
C GLY A 24 2.33 12.07 -1.92
N TRP A 25 1.72 10.89 -1.73
CA TRP A 25 2.23 9.66 -2.34
C TRP A 25 1.75 9.55 -3.79
N GLU A 26 2.38 8.70 -4.60
CA GLU A 26 1.92 8.37 -5.94
C GLU A 26 2.07 6.86 -6.17
N LEU A 27 0.99 6.19 -6.60
CA LEU A 27 1.05 4.76 -6.91
C LEU A 27 1.68 4.57 -8.29
N LEU A 28 2.90 4.03 -8.33
CA LEU A 28 3.61 3.73 -9.58
C LEU A 28 3.17 2.39 -10.20
N GLY A 29 2.71 1.47 -9.36
CA GLY A 29 2.22 0.18 -9.81
C GLY A 29 1.81 -0.73 -8.65
N ALA A 30 0.90 -1.64 -8.92
CA ALA A 30 0.45 -2.68 -8.01
C ALA A 30 0.43 -4.02 -8.76
N TYR A 31 0.99 -5.07 -8.16
CA TYR A 31 1.23 -6.35 -8.83
C TYR A 31 0.82 -7.51 -7.93
N SER A 32 0.04 -8.45 -8.47
CA SER A 32 -0.16 -9.76 -7.84
C SER A 32 0.88 -10.76 -8.34
N THR A 33 1.48 -11.52 -7.44
CA THR A 33 2.52 -12.49 -7.80
C THR A 33 1.92 -13.70 -8.54
N LEU A 34 2.42 -13.98 -9.75
CA LEU A 34 2.00 -15.13 -10.58
C LEU A 34 2.88 -16.38 -10.38
N ILE A 35 4.17 -16.18 -10.11
CA ILE A 35 5.16 -17.24 -9.86
C ILE A 35 5.95 -16.85 -8.60
N GLY A 36 5.92 -17.68 -7.56
CA GLY A 36 6.43 -17.35 -6.22
C GLY A 36 5.35 -17.55 -5.15
N ASP A 37 5.26 -16.64 -4.19
CA ASP A 37 4.13 -16.62 -3.26
C ASP A 37 2.89 -16.03 -3.96
N ILE A 38 2.00 -16.91 -4.40
CA ILE A 38 0.77 -16.53 -5.12
C ILE A 38 -0.24 -15.73 -4.28
N HIS A 39 -0.01 -15.60 -2.97
CA HIS A 39 -0.82 -14.79 -2.07
C HIS A 39 -0.17 -13.43 -1.75
N GLU A 40 0.82 -13.02 -2.53
CA GLU A 40 1.51 -11.75 -2.38
C GLU A 40 0.97 -10.69 -3.35
N VAL A 41 0.82 -9.48 -2.84
CA VAL A 41 0.63 -8.26 -3.63
C VAL A 41 1.76 -7.32 -3.30
N THR A 42 2.35 -6.71 -4.32
CA THR A 42 3.39 -5.70 -4.20
C THR A 42 2.89 -4.38 -4.78
N ASP A 43 2.81 -3.36 -3.93
CA ASP A 43 2.52 -1.99 -4.33
C ASP A 43 3.79 -1.15 -4.28
N ILE A 44 4.07 -0.39 -5.34
CA ILE A 44 5.22 0.49 -5.46
C ILE A 44 4.72 1.93 -5.44
N TRP A 45 5.18 2.70 -4.46
CA TRP A 45 4.80 4.09 -4.24
C TRP A 45 6.01 5.01 -4.40
N ALA A 46 5.84 6.12 -5.13
CA ALA A 46 6.73 7.25 -5.00
C ALA A 46 6.33 8.08 -3.78
N VAL A 47 7.31 8.39 -2.95
CA VAL A 47 7.16 9.21 -1.74
C VAL A 47 8.28 10.27 -1.72
N PRO A 48 8.05 11.46 -1.15
CA PRO A 48 9.05 12.53 -1.20
C PRO A 48 10.33 12.21 -0.43
N ASP A 49 10.21 11.54 0.72
CA ASP A 49 11.34 11.04 1.51
C ASP A 49 10.92 9.86 2.42
N ALA A 50 11.86 9.33 3.20
CA ALA A 50 11.59 8.21 4.10
C ALA A 50 10.68 8.56 5.30
N ASN A 51 10.65 9.82 5.73
CA ASN A 51 9.77 10.27 6.82
C ASN A 51 8.30 10.26 6.39
N ALA A 52 8.05 10.55 5.11
CA ALA A 52 6.71 10.57 4.52
C ALA A 52 5.94 9.26 4.72
N VAL A 53 6.62 8.12 4.90
CA VAL A 53 5.95 6.84 5.20
C VAL A 53 5.16 6.90 6.51
N GLY A 54 5.80 7.41 7.57
CA GLY A 54 5.17 7.54 8.89
C GLY A 54 4.18 8.70 8.94
N GLU A 55 4.56 9.85 8.37
CA GLU A 55 3.77 11.09 8.41
C GLU A 55 2.44 10.93 7.67
N VAL A 56 2.44 10.38 6.45
CA VAL A 56 1.21 10.18 5.68
C VAL A 56 0.32 9.12 6.32
N ARG A 57 0.88 8.02 6.84
CA ARG A 57 0.09 7.01 7.57
C ARG A 57 -0.54 7.58 8.84
N LEU A 58 0.12 8.52 9.52
CA LEU A 58 -0.46 9.22 10.67
C LEU A 58 -1.55 10.20 10.23
N ALA A 59 -1.28 11.02 9.21
CA ALA A 59 -2.22 12.00 8.68
C ALA A 59 -3.49 11.34 8.13
N ALA A 60 -3.35 10.21 7.43
CA ALA A 60 -4.44 9.45 6.84
C ALA A 60 -5.48 9.00 7.89
N ARG A 61 -5.09 8.80 9.16
CA ARG A 61 -6.03 8.48 10.27
C ARG A 61 -7.07 9.57 10.53
N SER A 62 -6.85 10.78 10.02
CA SER A 62 -7.81 11.88 10.11
C SER A 62 -8.93 11.77 9.06
N HIS A 63 -8.79 10.90 8.05
CA HIS A 63 -9.80 10.66 7.04
C HIS A 63 -10.81 9.59 7.51
N PRO A 64 -12.13 9.87 7.52
CA PRO A 64 -13.15 8.90 7.93
C PRO A 64 -13.10 7.59 7.12
N GLU A 65 -12.81 7.70 5.82
CA GLU A 65 -12.68 6.54 4.92
C GLU A 65 -11.49 5.65 5.30
N TYR A 66 -10.37 6.24 5.75
CA TYR A 66 -9.22 5.48 6.22
C TYR A 66 -9.58 4.60 7.43
N LEU A 67 -10.40 5.11 8.36
CA LEU A 67 -10.87 4.36 9.52
C LEU A 67 -11.79 3.19 9.14
N THR A 68 -12.37 3.21 7.94
CA THR A 68 -13.15 2.09 7.39
C THR A 68 -12.22 1.05 6.74
N TYR A 69 -11.34 1.50 5.85
CA TYR A 69 -10.56 0.59 5.00
C TYR A 69 -9.31 0.03 5.67
N ALA A 70 -8.59 0.81 6.48
CA ALA A 70 -7.32 0.38 7.05
C ALA A 70 -7.43 -0.80 8.05
N PRO A 71 -8.42 -0.84 8.97
CA PRO A 71 -8.61 -2.01 9.83
C PRO A 71 -9.01 -3.25 9.03
N ALA A 72 -9.91 -3.07 8.05
CA ALA A 72 -10.33 -4.16 7.17
C ALA A 72 -9.12 -4.73 6.40
N LEU A 73 -8.25 -3.86 5.88
CA LEU A 73 -7.01 -4.28 5.21
C LEU A 73 -6.10 -5.09 6.13
N ALA A 74 -5.85 -4.63 7.36
CA ALA A 74 -4.99 -5.32 8.31
C ALA A 74 -5.48 -6.75 8.63
N ASP A 75 -6.80 -6.96 8.70
CA ASP A 75 -7.38 -8.27 8.93
C ASP A 75 -7.25 -9.24 7.74
N LEU A 76 -6.98 -8.73 6.53
CA LEU A 76 -6.80 -9.56 5.32
C LEU A 76 -5.36 -10.07 5.16
N LEU A 77 -4.40 -9.43 5.83
CA LEU A 77 -2.98 -9.73 5.70
C LEU A 77 -2.53 -10.81 6.70
N ASP A 78 -1.61 -11.65 6.27
CA ASP A 78 -0.87 -12.56 7.17
C ASP A 78 0.43 -11.88 7.66
N SER A 79 1.06 -11.11 6.78
CA SER A 79 2.25 -10.31 7.03
C SER A 79 2.25 -9.10 6.08
N GLU A 80 2.98 -8.06 6.48
CA GLU A 80 3.29 -6.89 5.65
C GLU A 80 4.79 -6.62 5.79
N VAL A 81 5.46 -6.36 4.67
CA VAL A 81 6.85 -5.90 4.65
C VAL A 81 6.87 -4.59 3.89
N ILE A 82 7.38 -3.55 4.53
CA ILE A 82 7.59 -2.24 3.91
C ILE A 82 9.07 -1.96 3.85
N SER A 83 9.54 -1.49 2.70
CA SER A 83 10.89 -0.98 2.53
C SER A 83 10.84 0.34 1.78
N VAL A 84 11.74 1.26 2.15
CA VAL A 84 11.97 2.49 1.40
C VAL A 84 13.28 2.29 0.63
N THR A 85 13.21 2.49 -0.68
CA THR A 85 14.35 2.31 -1.57
C THR A 85 14.61 3.58 -2.37
N THR A 86 15.82 3.70 -2.91
CA THR A 86 16.18 4.80 -3.82
C THR A 86 16.70 4.22 -5.13
N LYS A 87 16.52 4.96 -6.23
CA LYS A 87 17.00 4.54 -7.54
C LYS A 87 18.52 4.42 -7.51
N VAL A 88 19.01 3.27 -7.96
CA VAL A 88 20.42 3.09 -8.33
C VAL A 88 20.71 3.79 -9.66
N PRO A 89 21.98 4.15 -9.98
CA PRO A 89 22.30 5.00 -11.12
C PRO A 89 21.87 4.51 -12.50
N TYR A 90 21.64 3.20 -12.67
CA TYR A 90 21.22 2.61 -13.95
C TYR A 90 19.70 2.38 -14.05
N SER A 91 18.93 2.74 -13.02
CA SER A 91 17.47 2.70 -13.09
C SER A 91 16.97 3.72 -14.12
N PRO A 92 16.03 3.36 -15.01
CA PRO A 92 15.39 4.31 -15.93
C PRO A 92 14.77 5.52 -15.22
#